data_AF-A0AAN8UVU8-F1
#
_entry.id   AF-A0AAN8UVU8-F1
#
_cell.length_a   1.000
_cell.length_b   1.000
_cell.length_c   1.000
_cell.angle_alpha   90.00
_cell.angle_beta   90.00
_cell.angle_gamma   90.00
#
_symmetry.space_group_name_H-M   'P 1'
#
loop_
_entity.id
_entity.type
_entity.pdbx_description
1 polymer ?
#
loop_
_entity_poly.entity_id
_entity_poly.type
_entity_poly.pdbx_seq_one_letter_code
_entity_poly.pdbx_strand_id
1 'polypeptide(L)'
;MPNPTPLQLLCATVLTLTTLTIADLNPVRREVYGEGRIIDITHQTSPDLPSWFTGGRLGRFLWLTDSMKNGSLANGSVMKLQTHTGTHVDAPGHFYDHYFDAGFDVDTLDLDVLNGENFACIMFVWLNLGFLSVGLNLGPVLLVDVPRDKNITAEVMESLHIPDGVHRVLFRTLNTDRRLMYKSEYDTSYVGFMKDGAKWLVENTNIKLVGRTFNSLFRTPILCNKNLWI
;
A
#
# COMPACT_ATOMS: atom_id res chain seq x y z
N MET A 1 -62.83 1.01 44.22
CA MET A 1 -62.42 2.30 43.62
C MET A 1 -61.62 3.07 44.66
N PRO A 2 -60.43 3.65 44.37
CA PRO A 2 -59.37 3.27 43.42
C PRO A 2 -58.08 2.80 44.13
N ASN A 3 -57.16 2.19 43.37
CA ASN A 3 -55.84 1.68 43.77
C ASN A 3 -54.80 2.81 43.95
N PRO A 4 -53.80 2.67 44.84
CA PRO A 4 -52.58 3.47 44.79
C PRO A 4 -51.56 2.82 43.84
N THR A 5 -51.14 3.53 42.81
CA THR A 5 -50.02 3.18 41.93
C THR A 5 -48.67 3.41 42.62
N PRO A 6 -47.71 2.47 42.53
CA PRO A 6 -46.34 2.71 42.98
C PRO A 6 -45.55 3.49 41.92
N LEU A 7 -44.66 4.37 42.41
CA LEU A 7 -43.70 5.19 41.70
C LEU A 7 -43.11 4.50 40.43
N GLN A 8 -43.40 5.07 39.26
CA GLN A 8 -42.50 4.95 38.11
C GLN A 8 -41.41 6.01 38.26
N LEU A 9 -40.24 5.57 38.72
CA LEU A 9 -38.99 6.30 38.60
C LEU A 9 -38.60 6.30 37.11
N LEU A 10 -39.10 7.26 36.33
CA LEU A 10 -38.58 7.51 34.99
C LEU A 10 -37.20 8.16 35.17
N CYS A 11 -36.16 7.35 35.01
CA CYS A 11 -34.79 7.82 34.89
C CYS A 11 -34.74 8.72 33.64
N ALA A 12 -34.65 10.03 33.86
CA ALA A 12 -34.40 10.99 32.79
C ALA A 12 -32.96 10.83 32.31
N THR A 13 -32.73 9.90 31.38
CA THR A 13 -31.54 9.95 30.53
C THR A 13 -31.66 11.20 29.65
N VAL A 14 -31.10 12.30 30.14
CA VAL A 14 -30.76 13.45 29.30
C VAL A 14 -29.69 12.96 28.33
N LEU A 15 -30.12 12.52 27.13
CA LEU A 15 -29.21 12.45 25.99
C LEU A 15 -28.87 13.90 25.63
N THR A 16 -27.75 14.41 26.15
CA THR A 16 -27.08 15.55 25.53
C THR A 16 -26.59 15.10 24.17
N LEU A 17 -27.41 15.33 23.13
CA LEU A 17 -26.91 15.42 21.76
C LEU A 17 -25.99 16.64 21.71
N THR A 18 -24.69 16.42 21.91
CA THR A 18 -23.68 17.39 21.52
C THR A 18 -23.83 17.60 20.02
N THR A 19 -24.24 18.80 19.62
CA THR A 19 -24.21 19.22 18.22
C THR A 19 -22.76 19.20 17.77
N LEU A 20 -22.35 18.14 17.08
CA LEU A 20 -21.07 18.12 16.38
C LEU A 20 -21.08 19.28 15.40
N THR A 21 -20.26 20.30 15.67
CA THR A 21 -20.07 21.37 14.71
C THR A 21 -19.20 20.84 13.57
N ILE A 22 -19.40 21.34 12.34
CA ILE A 22 -18.57 20.93 11.19
C ILE A 22 -17.06 21.16 11.46
N ALA A 23 -16.72 22.07 12.37
CA ALA A 23 -15.36 22.34 12.82
C ALA A 23 -14.71 21.18 13.60
N ASP A 24 -15.50 20.23 14.09
CA ASP A 24 -15.03 19.06 14.86
C ASP A 24 -14.88 17.79 14.00
N LEU A 25 -15.09 17.89 12.67
CA LEU A 25 -14.93 16.77 11.75
C LEU A 25 -13.46 16.53 11.41
N ASN A 26 -12.72 15.89 12.31
CA ASN A 26 -11.39 15.36 12.00
C ASN A 26 -11.50 13.85 11.69
N PRO A 27 -11.30 13.41 10.44
CA PRO A 27 -11.37 11.99 10.12
C PRO A 27 -10.29 11.23 10.88
N VAL A 28 -10.70 10.26 11.70
CA VAL A 28 -9.77 9.37 12.40
C VAL A 28 -9.14 8.44 11.35
N ARG A 29 -7.84 8.62 11.11
CA ARG A 29 -7.08 7.72 10.27
C ARG A 29 -6.52 6.59 11.11
N ARG A 30 -6.83 5.35 10.71
CA ARG A 30 -6.33 4.14 11.38
C ARG A 30 -5.41 3.39 10.44
N GLU A 31 -4.32 2.86 10.99
CA GLU A 31 -3.43 1.95 10.27
C GLU A 31 -3.72 0.49 10.65
N VAL A 32 -4.46 0.27 11.74
CA VAL A 32 -4.79 -1.06 12.24
C VAL A 32 -6.30 -1.19 12.41
N TYR A 33 -6.85 -2.26 11.86
CA TYR A 33 -8.28 -2.55 11.84
C TYR A 33 -8.55 -3.98 12.34
N GLY A 34 -9.80 -4.22 12.76
CA GLY A 34 -10.26 -5.55 13.17
C GLY A 34 -9.40 -6.19 14.26
N GLU A 35 -9.09 -5.43 15.31
CA GLU A 35 -8.30 -5.90 16.47
C GLU A 35 -6.88 -6.39 16.12
N GLY A 36 -6.24 -5.79 15.11
CA GLY A 36 -4.89 -6.17 14.68
C GLY A 36 -4.84 -7.17 13.53
N ARG A 37 -6.00 -7.66 13.07
CA ARG A 37 -6.08 -8.58 11.93
C ARG A 37 -5.69 -7.94 10.60
N ILE A 38 -5.90 -6.63 10.46
CA ILE A 38 -5.63 -5.89 9.22
C ILE A 38 -4.69 -4.75 9.57
N ILE A 39 -3.55 -4.72 8.88
CA ILE A 39 -2.54 -3.68 9.02
C ILE A 39 -2.40 -3.01 7.65
N ASP A 40 -2.71 -1.72 7.59
CA ASP A 40 -2.46 -0.88 6.43
C ASP A 40 -0.97 -0.57 6.33
N ILE A 41 -0.35 -1.07 5.27
CA ILE A 41 1.07 -0.84 4.96
C ILE A 41 1.25 0.20 3.84
N THR A 42 0.20 0.97 3.55
CA THR A 42 0.16 1.96 2.47
C THR A 42 0.63 3.32 2.97
N HIS A 43 1.58 3.92 2.26
CA HIS A 43 1.96 5.30 2.53
C HIS A 43 0.83 6.24 2.13
N GLN A 44 0.57 7.25 2.97
CA GLN A 44 -0.38 8.29 2.61
C GLN A 44 0.09 9.04 1.36
N THR A 45 -0.76 9.12 0.35
CA THR A 45 -0.55 10.08 -0.72
C THR A 45 -0.90 11.46 -0.20
N SER A 46 0.11 12.30 -0.02
CA SER A 46 -0.04 13.70 0.37
C SER A 46 0.92 14.56 -0.46
N PRO A 47 0.70 15.89 -0.53
CA PRO A 47 1.63 16.78 -1.21
C PRO A 47 3.06 16.73 -0.65
N ASP A 48 3.20 16.21 0.58
CA ASP A 48 4.42 16.17 1.35
C ASP A 48 5.23 14.89 1.14
N LEU A 49 4.65 13.89 0.47
CA LEU A 49 5.29 12.61 0.18
C LEU A 49 6.57 12.82 -0.65
N PRO A 50 7.68 12.14 -0.36
CA PRO A 50 8.88 12.25 -1.16
C PRO A 50 8.65 11.71 -2.58
N SER A 51 9.19 12.42 -3.57
CA SER A 51 9.07 12.11 -4.99
C SER A 51 10.46 12.02 -5.61
N TRP A 52 10.74 10.91 -6.28
CA TRP A 52 11.97 10.74 -7.06
C TRP A 52 12.06 11.77 -8.18
N PHE A 53 10.97 12.02 -8.90
CA PHE A 53 10.97 12.82 -10.13
C PHE A 53 11.24 14.29 -9.87
N THR A 54 10.77 14.80 -8.73
CA THR A 54 11.01 16.19 -8.34
C THR A 54 12.27 16.33 -7.49
N GLY A 55 12.84 15.22 -6.99
CA GLY A 55 13.92 15.21 -6.00
C GLY A 55 13.52 15.75 -4.62
N GLY A 56 12.24 16.10 -4.43
CA GLY A 56 11.72 16.72 -3.22
C GLY A 56 10.35 16.14 -2.89
N ARG A 57 9.36 17.00 -2.67
CA ARG A 57 7.99 16.60 -2.35
C ARG A 57 7.16 16.36 -3.61
N LEU A 58 6.09 15.58 -3.48
CA LEU A 58 5.13 15.29 -4.56
C LEU A 58 4.44 16.56 -5.07
N GLY A 59 4.11 17.49 -4.17
CA GLY A 59 3.41 18.73 -4.49
C GLY A 59 1.93 18.51 -4.81
N ARG A 60 1.33 19.45 -5.54
CA ARG A 60 -0.11 19.43 -5.84
C ARG A 60 -0.43 18.31 -6.84
N PHE A 61 -1.08 17.26 -6.37
CA PHE A 61 -1.52 16.12 -7.19
C PHE A 61 -3.05 15.95 -7.26
N LEU A 62 -3.80 16.60 -6.36
CA LEU A 62 -5.27 16.54 -6.28
C LEU A 62 -5.85 17.93 -6.10
N TRP A 63 -6.91 18.26 -6.84
CA TRP A 63 -7.62 19.53 -6.70
C TRP A 63 -9.09 19.46 -7.12
N LEU A 64 -9.89 20.36 -6.56
CA LEU A 64 -11.30 20.52 -6.95
C LEU A 64 -11.40 21.22 -8.31
N THR A 65 -12.21 20.67 -9.20
CA THR A 65 -12.74 21.34 -10.39
C THR A 65 -14.12 21.92 -10.13
N ASP A 66 -14.92 21.22 -9.33
CA ASP A 66 -16.28 21.59 -8.96
C ASP A 66 -16.42 21.55 -7.44
N SER A 67 -17.19 22.46 -6.87
CA SER A 67 -17.27 22.63 -5.42
C SER A 67 -18.69 22.91 -4.98
N MET A 68 -19.17 22.15 -3.99
CA MET A 68 -20.45 22.40 -3.34
C MET A 68 -20.48 23.77 -2.65
N LYS A 69 -19.32 24.28 -2.23
CA LYS A 69 -19.21 25.65 -1.71
C LYS A 69 -19.51 26.70 -2.78
N ASN A 70 -19.36 26.35 -4.06
CA ASN A 70 -19.63 27.20 -5.21
C ASN A 70 -20.96 26.85 -5.91
N GLY A 71 -21.83 26.08 -5.25
CA GLY A 71 -23.16 25.73 -5.77
C GLY A 71 -23.22 24.48 -6.64
N SER A 72 -22.12 23.75 -6.84
CA SER A 72 -22.15 22.45 -7.51
C SER A 72 -22.89 21.41 -6.66
N LEU A 73 -23.54 20.42 -7.29
CA LEU A 73 -24.26 19.34 -6.58
C LEU A 73 -23.34 18.38 -5.81
N ALA A 74 -22.06 18.33 -6.19
CA ALA A 74 -21.04 17.51 -5.56
C ALA A 74 -19.67 18.20 -5.68
N ASN A 75 -18.70 17.76 -4.87
CA ASN A 75 -17.31 18.14 -5.03
C ASN A 75 -16.66 17.25 -6.11
N GLY A 76 -16.34 17.83 -7.26
CA GLY A 76 -15.62 17.17 -8.35
C GLY A 76 -14.13 17.42 -8.21
N SER A 77 -13.31 16.38 -8.23
CA SER A 77 -11.84 16.50 -8.14
C SER A 77 -11.14 15.91 -9.35
N VAL A 78 -10.03 16.52 -9.74
CA VAL A 78 -9.05 15.95 -10.67
C VAL A 78 -7.81 15.56 -9.89
N MET A 79 -7.30 14.37 -10.20
CA MET A 79 -6.02 13.86 -9.72
C MET A 79 -5.06 13.71 -10.89
N LYS A 80 -3.82 14.21 -10.72
CA LYS A 80 -2.69 13.93 -11.60
C LYS A 80 -1.56 13.38 -10.74
N LEU A 81 -1.32 12.08 -10.86
CA LEU A 81 -0.36 11.35 -10.06
C LEU A 81 0.53 10.53 -10.97
N GLN A 82 1.82 10.49 -10.64
CA GLN A 82 2.78 9.68 -11.36
C GLN A 82 2.73 8.25 -10.80
N THR A 83 2.78 7.23 -11.67
CA THR A 83 2.48 5.84 -11.32
C THR A 83 3.37 5.25 -10.22
N HIS A 84 4.61 5.74 -10.10
CA HIS A 84 5.58 5.31 -9.08
C HIS A 84 5.55 6.21 -7.84
N THR A 85 4.35 6.64 -7.41
CA THR A 85 4.17 7.46 -6.21
C THR A 85 3.69 6.64 -5.03
N GLY A 86 4.41 6.67 -3.92
CA GLY A 86 3.99 5.98 -2.68
C GLY A 86 4.10 4.46 -2.78
N THR A 87 3.19 3.75 -2.12
CA THR A 87 3.09 2.28 -2.23
C THR A 87 2.43 1.92 -3.56
N HIS A 88 3.13 1.20 -4.43
CA HIS A 88 2.69 0.87 -5.79
C HIS A 88 3.26 -0.49 -6.24
N VAL A 89 2.85 -0.94 -7.42
CA VAL A 89 3.39 -2.11 -8.13
C VAL A 89 3.88 -1.68 -9.51
N ASP A 90 4.98 -2.27 -9.97
CA ASP A 90 5.53 -2.03 -11.29
C ASP A 90 5.04 -3.11 -12.27
N ALA A 91 4.68 -2.70 -13.49
CA ALA A 91 4.42 -3.61 -14.60
C ALA A 91 5.71 -3.87 -15.41
N PRO A 92 5.81 -4.99 -16.15
CA PRO A 92 6.97 -5.28 -17.02
C PRO A 92 7.32 -4.16 -17.99
N GLY A 93 6.29 -3.53 -18.60
CA GLY A 93 6.46 -2.40 -19.51
C GLY A 93 7.16 -1.19 -18.90
N HIS A 94 7.26 -1.10 -17.57
CA HIS A 94 8.02 -0.03 -16.91
C HIS A 94 9.52 -0.08 -17.26
N PHE A 95 10.07 -1.28 -17.49
CA PHE A 95 11.51 -1.50 -17.62
C PHE A 95 11.95 -2.06 -18.96
N TYR A 96 11.02 -2.62 -19.75
CA TYR A 96 11.32 -3.28 -21.01
C TYR A 96 10.41 -2.73 -22.11
N ASP A 97 11.03 -2.07 -23.08
CA ASP A 97 10.35 -1.36 -24.16
C ASP A 97 9.42 -2.27 -24.99
N HIS A 98 9.91 -3.46 -25.36
CA HIS A 98 9.10 -4.45 -26.08
C HIS A 98 7.89 -4.97 -25.30
N TYR A 99 7.95 -4.98 -23.95
CA TYR A 99 6.79 -5.32 -23.12
C TYR A 99 5.81 -4.14 -23.03
N PHE A 100 6.30 -2.91 -23.03
CA PHE A 100 5.45 -1.72 -23.10
C PHE A 100 4.66 -1.69 -24.41
N ASP A 101 5.34 -1.87 -25.55
CA ASP A 101 4.70 -1.91 -26.88
C ASP A 101 3.69 -3.06 -27.02
N ALA A 102 3.95 -4.19 -26.35
CA ALA A 102 3.06 -5.34 -26.33
C ALA A 102 1.90 -5.22 -25.33
N GLY A 103 1.81 -4.13 -24.57
CA GLY A 103 0.72 -3.86 -23.64
C GLY A 103 0.80 -4.62 -22.31
N PHE A 104 1.99 -5.03 -21.86
CA PHE A 104 2.19 -5.63 -20.53
C PHE A 104 2.17 -4.55 -19.44
N ASP A 105 0.96 -4.05 -19.19
CA ASP A 105 0.63 -3.04 -18.17
C ASP A 105 0.07 -3.68 -16.89
N VAL A 106 -0.25 -2.85 -15.89
CA VAL A 106 -0.69 -3.31 -14.55
C VAL A 106 -1.96 -4.17 -14.56
N ASP A 107 -2.81 -4.04 -15.57
CA ASP A 107 -4.02 -4.84 -15.77
C ASP A 107 -3.75 -6.24 -16.34
N THR A 108 -2.51 -6.51 -16.76
CA THR A 108 -2.04 -7.84 -17.18
C THR A 108 -1.42 -8.65 -16.04
N LEU A 109 -1.25 -8.06 -14.85
CA LEU A 109 -0.64 -8.73 -13.71
C LEU A 109 -1.54 -9.85 -13.17
N ASP A 110 -0.92 -10.96 -12.80
CA ASP A 110 -1.59 -12.10 -12.20
C ASP A 110 -2.13 -11.75 -10.80
N LEU A 111 -3.46 -11.68 -10.68
CA LEU A 111 -4.13 -11.37 -9.43
C LEU A 111 -3.96 -12.46 -8.36
N ASP A 112 -3.71 -13.71 -8.74
CA ASP A 112 -3.43 -14.78 -7.78
C ASP A 112 -2.04 -14.60 -7.15
N VAL A 113 -1.08 -14.05 -7.91
CA VAL A 113 0.23 -13.65 -7.35
C VAL A 113 0.08 -12.45 -6.42
N LEU A 114 -0.80 -11.50 -6.72
CA LEU A 114 -0.98 -10.31 -5.89
C LEU A 114 -1.78 -10.63 -4.60
N ASN A 115 -2.87 -11.39 -4.71
CA ASN A 115 -3.77 -11.69 -3.59
C ASN A 115 -3.40 -12.98 -2.84
N GLY A 116 -2.75 -13.92 -3.51
CA GLY A 116 -2.33 -15.22 -2.97
C GLY A 116 -3.25 -16.34 -3.43
N GLU A 117 -2.67 -17.54 -3.58
CA GLU A 117 -3.43 -18.73 -3.95
C GLU A 117 -4.39 -19.13 -2.81
N ASN A 118 -5.66 -19.28 -3.18
CA ASN A 118 -6.84 -19.57 -2.33
C ASN A 118 -7.61 -18.35 -1.82
N PHE A 119 -8.75 -18.14 -2.48
CA PHE A 119 -9.95 -17.37 -2.13
C PHE A 119 -10.08 -15.92 -2.64
N ALA A 120 -11.32 -15.64 -3.04
CA ALA A 120 -11.77 -14.44 -3.71
C ALA A 120 -11.57 -13.17 -2.86
N CYS A 121 -10.67 -12.31 -3.30
CA CYS A 121 -10.76 -10.89 -2.99
C CYS A 121 -10.25 -10.04 -4.14
N ILE A 122 -11.08 -9.07 -4.52
CA ILE A 122 -10.74 -8.00 -5.45
C ILE A 122 -9.68 -7.15 -4.76
N MET A 123 -8.48 -7.11 -5.32
CA MET A 123 -7.49 -6.13 -4.94
C MET A 123 -7.97 -4.75 -5.37
N PHE A 124 -7.94 -3.77 -4.47
CA PHE A 124 -8.09 -2.37 -4.85
C PHE A 124 -6.83 -1.91 -5.59
N VAL A 125 -6.68 -2.33 -6.85
CA VAL A 125 -6.08 -1.45 -7.86
C VAL A 125 -7.17 -0.44 -8.20
N TRP A 126 -6.81 0.83 -8.28
CA TRP A 126 -7.66 1.97 -8.63
C TRP A 126 -8.50 1.70 -9.91
N LEU A 127 -9.61 1.00 -9.77
CA LEU A 127 -10.65 0.82 -10.76
C LEU A 127 -11.93 1.42 -10.20
N ASN A 128 -12.53 2.27 -11.03
CA ASN A 128 -13.72 3.05 -10.76
C ASN A 128 -14.87 2.22 -10.14
N LEU A 129 -15.53 2.85 -9.16
CA LEU A 129 -16.88 2.57 -8.65
C LEU A 129 -17.13 1.28 -7.85
N GLY A 130 -17.24 1.43 -6.53
CA GLY A 130 -18.11 0.58 -5.70
C GLY A 130 -17.45 -0.04 -4.47
N PHE A 131 -17.98 0.28 -3.30
CA PHE A 131 -17.72 -0.45 -2.06
C PHE A 131 -18.39 -1.83 -2.12
N LEU A 132 -17.62 -2.90 -1.97
CA LEU A 132 -18.12 -4.19 -1.51
C LEU A 132 -17.07 -4.84 -0.60
N SER A 133 -17.39 -4.91 0.69
CA SER A 133 -16.62 -5.72 1.63
C SER A 133 -17.00 -7.18 1.41
N VAL A 134 -16.06 -7.95 0.86
CA VAL A 134 -16.11 -9.42 0.81
C VAL A 134 -14.82 -9.92 1.47
N GLY A 135 -14.89 -11.05 2.18
CA GLY A 135 -13.83 -11.51 3.09
C GLY A 135 -12.46 -11.63 2.43
N LEU A 136 -11.50 -10.85 2.96
CA LEU A 136 -10.08 -10.89 2.58
C LEU A 136 -9.44 -12.20 3.04
N ASN A 137 -9.55 -13.24 2.21
CA ASN A 137 -8.59 -14.33 2.26
C ASN A 137 -7.46 -13.99 1.31
N LEU A 138 -6.53 -13.17 1.79
CA LEU A 138 -5.22 -13.05 1.16
C LEU A 138 -4.43 -14.31 1.54
N GLY A 139 -3.76 -14.94 0.58
CA GLY A 139 -2.87 -16.06 0.90
C GLY A 139 -1.74 -15.62 1.87
N PRO A 140 -0.82 -16.52 2.24
CA PRO A 140 0.32 -16.16 3.07
C PRO A 140 1.30 -15.23 2.33
N VAL A 141 1.90 -14.30 3.06
CA VAL A 141 3.05 -13.49 2.64
C VAL A 141 4.07 -13.50 3.78
N LEU A 142 5.34 -13.73 3.46
CA LEU A 142 6.41 -13.74 4.46
C LEU A 142 6.98 -12.33 4.62
N LEU A 143 6.96 -11.79 5.84
CA LEU A 143 7.71 -10.58 6.18
C LEU A 143 9.09 -10.98 6.68
N VAL A 144 10.14 -10.51 6.02
CA VAL A 144 11.55 -10.82 6.35
C VAL A 144 12.27 -9.54 6.73
N ASP A 145 13.00 -9.59 7.85
CA ASP A 145 13.89 -8.51 8.27
C ASP A 145 15.26 -8.63 7.62
N VAL A 146 15.65 -7.60 6.89
CA VAL A 146 16.99 -7.48 6.29
C VAL A 146 17.96 -6.93 7.34
N PRO A 147 19.21 -7.44 7.42
CA PRO A 147 20.26 -6.85 8.25
C PRO A 147 20.38 -5.34 8.02
N ARG A 148 20.39 -4.56 9.10
CA ARG A 148 20.18 -3.10 9.05
C ARG A 148 21.32 -2.34 8.39
N ASP A 149 22.50 -2.94 8.30
CA ASP A 149 23.72 -2.36 7.76
C ASP A 149 24.04 -2.82 6.32
N LYS A 150 23.16 -3.59 5.66
CA LYS A 150 23.44 -4.20 4.36
C LYS A 150 22.38 -3.88 3.29
N ASN A 151 22.85 -3.76 2.04
CA ASN A 151 22.01 -3.92 0.86
C ASN A 151 21.66 -5.40 0.64
N ILE A 152 20.60 -5.67 -0.12
CA ILE A 152 20.14 -7.04 -0.35
C ILE A 152 20.98 -7.66 -1.48
N THR A 153 22.13 -8.24 -1.10
CA THR A 153 23.08 -8.99 -1.95
C THR A 153 22.74 -10.49 -1.97
N ALA A 154 23.47 -11.28 -2.77
CA ALA A 154 23.32 -12.74 -2.77
C ALA A 154 23.63 -13.35 -1.38
N GLU A 155 24.71 -12.90 -0.72
CA GLU A 155 25.08 -13.31 0.63
C GLU A 155 23.97 -13.04 1.64
N VAL A 156 23.36 -11.84 1.57
CA VAL A 156 22.25 -11.49 2.44
C VAL A 156 21.07 -12.42 2.16
N MET A 157 20.67 -12.59 0.90
CA MET A 157 19.56 -13.46 0.52
C MET A 157 19.73 -14.90 1.01
N GLU A 158 20.93 -15.46 0.90
CA GLU A 158 21.26 -16.79 1.43
C GLU A 158 21.12 -16.83 2.96
N SER A 159 21.64 -15.82 3.67
CA SER A 159 21.56 -15.74 5.13
C SER A 159 20.15 -15.54 5.69
N LEU A 160 19.18 -15.14 4.87
CA LEU A 160 17.79 -14.95 5.31
C LEU A 160 17.05 -16.27 5.54
N HIS A 161 17.60 -17.40 5.07
CA HIS A 161 17.04 -18.75 5.24
C HIS A 161 15.54 -18.81 4.94
N ILE A 162 15.12 -18.20 3.82
CA ILE A 162 13.71 -18.16 3.42
C ILE A 162 13.24 -19.60 3.16
N PRO A 163 12.18 -20.08 3.82
CA PRO A 163 11.70 -21.45 3.65
C PRO A 163 11.21 -21.74 2.22
N ASP A 164 11.37 -22.99 1.79
CA ASP A 164 10.74 -23.49 0.58
C ASP A 164 9.21 -23.36 0.63
N GLY A 165 8.59 -23.14 -0.53
CA GLY A 165 7.13 -22.94 -0.65
C GLY A 165 6.65 -21.51 -0.40
N VAL A 166 7.56 -20.57 -0.09
CA VAL A 166 7.23 -19.15 -0.02
C VAL A 166 7.15 -18.56 -1.42
N HIS A 167 5.97 -18.05 -1.79
CA HIS A 167 5.73 -17.41 -3.09
C HIS A 167 5.72 -15.89 -3.05
N ARG A 168 5.57 -15.29 -1.86
CA ARG A 168 5.45 -13.83 -1.71
C ARG A 168 6.20 -13.37 -0.47
N VAL A 169 7.06 -12.37 -0.64
CA VAL A 169 7.93 -11.87 0.42
C VAL A 169 7.89 -10.35 0.47
N LEU A 170 7.79 -9.80 1.67
CA LEU A 170 8.03 -8.39 1.96
C LEU A 170 9.35 -8.25 2.73
N PHE A 171 10.27 -7.45 2.22
CA PHE A 171 11.54 -7.17 2.88
C PHE A 171 11.44 -5.89 3.68
N ARG A 172 11.46 -6.00 5.01
CA ARG A 172 11.60 -4.85 5.91
C ARG A 172 13.07 -4.50 6.05
N THR A 173 13.42 -3.29 5.64
CA THR A 173 14.81 -2.80 5.64
C THR A 173 14.98 -1.61 6.58
N LEU A 174 16.21 -1.14 6.74
CA LEU A 174 16.54 0.09 7.47
C LEU A 174 15.77 1.33 6.94
N ASN A 175 15.24 1.28 5.72
CA ASN A 175 14.43 2.38 5.15
C ASN A 175 13.19 2.70 6.01
N THR A 176 12.57 1.67 6.59
CA THR A 176 11.41 1.82 7.48
C THR A 176 11.82 2.49 8.78
N ASP A 177 12.94 2.07 9.39
CA ASP A 177 13.42 2.63 10.66
C ASP A 177 13.84 4.10 10.49
N ARG A 178 14.45 4.41 9.34
CA ARG A 178 14.82 5.78 8.94
C ARG A 178 13.62 6.63 8.52
N ARG A 179 12.42 6.05 8.47
CA ARG A 179 11.16 6.70 8.06
C ARG A 179 11.32 7.47 6.76
N LEU A 180 11.99 6.88 5.77
CA LEU A 180 12.38 7.62 4.56
C LEU A 180 11.17 8.19 3.80
N MET A 181 10.03 7.49 3.83
CA MET A 181 8.78 7.95 3.20
C MET A 181 8.08 9.10 3.97
N TYR A 182 8.58 9.48 5.14
CA TYR A 182 8.10 10.62 5.93
C TYR A 182 9.07 11.82 5.87
N LYS A 183 10.15 11.72 5.08
CA LYS A 183 11.07 12.83 4.83
C LYS A 183 10.56 13.68 3.67
N SER A 184 10.87 14.97 3.70
CA SER A 184 10.54 15.92 2.62
C SER A 184 11.44 15.79 1.39
N GLU A 185 12.58 15.13 1.53
CA GLU A 185 13.59 14.94 0.49
C GLU A 185 13.74 13.47 0.14
N TYR A 186 14.02 13.20 -1.13
CA TYR A 186 14.32 11.86 -1.58
C TYR A 186 15.73 11.44 -1.12
N ASP A 187 15.82 10.33 -0.39
CA ASP A 187 17.07 9.82 0.17
C ASP A 187 17.66 8.74 -0.76
N THR A 188 18.75 9.06 -1.47
CA THR A 188 19.41 8.15 -2.41
C THR A 188 20.26 7.07 -1.74
N SER A 189 20.48 7.16 -0.42
CA SER A 189 21.22 6.17 0.38
C SER A 189 20.32 5.06 0.95
N TYR A 190 19.16 4.84 0.32
CA TYR A 190 18.21 3.80 0.71
C TYR A 190 18.82 2.41 0.53
N VAL A 191 18.38 1.47 1.36
CA VAL A 191 18.69 0.05 1.22
C VAL A 191 17.93 -0.50 0.01
N GLY A 192 18.67 -0.99 -0.97
CA GLY A 192 18.15 -1.53 -2.22
C GLY A 192 18.52 -2.99 -2.44
N PHE A 193 17.91 -3.58 -3.47
CA PHE A 193 18.37 -4.86 -4.01
C PHE A 193 19.57 -4.65 -4.92
N MET A 194 20.55 -5.52 -4.76
CA MET A 194 21.67 -5.61 -5.67
C MET A 194 21.39 -6.62 -6.77
N LYS A 195 22.14 -6.53 -7.87
CA LYS A 195 21.96 -7.37 -9.05
C LYS A 195 22.16 -8.86 -8.73
N ASP A 196 23.18 -9.16 -7.93
CA ASP A 196 23.51 -10.50 -7.44
C ASP A 196 22.43 -11.04 -6.48
N GLY A 197 21.89 -10.20 -5.59
CA GLY A 197 20.79 -10.59 -4.70
C GLY A 197 19.51 -10.94 -5.47
N ALA A 198 19.14 -10.15 -6.48
CA ALA A 198 18.01 -10.43 -7.34
C ALA A 198 18.22 -11.73 -8.16
N LYS A 199 19.44 -11.93 -8.69
CA LYS A 199 19.80 -13.15 -9.40
C LYS A 199 19.68 -14.38 -8.49
N TRP A 200 20.24 -14.31 -7.28
CA TRP A 200 20.14 -15.39 -6.29
C TRP A 200 18.68 -15.74 -5.99
N LEU A 201 17.82 -14.72 -5.80
CA LEU A 201 16.39 -14.91 -5.51
C LEU A 201 15.69 -15.70 -6.62
N VAL A 202 15.94 -15.34 -7.89
CA VAL A 202 15.34 -16.02 -9.05
C VAL A 202 15.84 -17.46 -9.19
N GLU A 203 17.13 -17.68 -8.97
CA GLU A 203 17.77 -18.99 -9.17
C GLU A 203 17.49 -19.98 -8.03
N ASN A 204 17.35 -19.51 -6.80
CA ASN A 204 17.30 -20.36 -5.60
C ASN A 204 15.93 -20.44 -4.93
N THR A 205 14.93 -19.69 -5.42
CA THR A 205 13.58 -19.69 -4.81
C THR A 205 12.46 -19.84 -5.84
N ASN A 206 11.23 -20.03 -5.35
CA ASN A 206 10.01 -20.00 -6.15
C ASN A 206 9.14 -18.78 -5.84
N ILE A 207 9.75 -17.72 -5.29
CA ILE A 207 9.10 -16.45 -5.02
C ILE A 207 8.61 -15.85 -6.35
N LYS A 208 7.42 -15.27 -6.33
CA LYS A 208 6.75 -14.59 -7.46
C LYS A 208 6.56 -13.10 -7.20
N LEU A 209 6.31 -12.73 -5.95
CA LEU A 209 6.11 -11.36 -5.51
C LEU A 209 7.18 -10.94 -4.50
N VAL A 210 7.77 -9.76 -4.73
CA VAL A 210 8.71 -9.13 -3.82
C VAL A 210 8.26 -7.69 -3.55
N GLY A 211 7.93 -7.40 -2.29
CA GLY A 211 7.69 -6.04 -1.82
C GLY A 211 8.87 -5.49 -1.01
N ARG A 212 9.09 -4.18 -1.10
CA ARG A 212 10.15 -3.45 -0.40
C ARG A 212 9.57 -2.19 0.21
N THR A 213 10.17 -1.69 1.29
CA THR A 213 9.58 -0.61 2.09
C THR A 213 9.91 0.81 1.63
N PHE A 214 10.53 1.00 0.46
CA PHE A 214 10.90 2.34 -0.04
C PHE A 214 10.66 2.51 -1.53
N ASN A 215 10.23 3.72 -1.93
CA ASN A 215 10.02 4.11 -3.31
C ASN A 215 11.38 4.33 -3.99
N SER A 216 11.78 3.47 -4.92
CA SER A 216 13.05 3.62 -5.62
C SER A 216 12.93 3.28 -7.10
N LEU A 217 13.46 4.15 -7.97
CA LEU A 217 13.31 3.95 -9.40
C LEU A 217 14.18 2.84 -10.00
N PHE A 218 15.22 2.29 -9.34
CA PHE A 218 15.93 1.08 -9.82
C PHE A 218 17.10 0.57 -8.96
N ARG A 219 17.34 -0.76 -9.06
CA ARG A 219 18.64 -1.33 -9.53
C ARG A 219 18.52 -2.73 -10.15
N THR A 220 17.40 -3.41 -9.94
CA THR A 220 17.03 -4.67 -10.59
C THR A 220 15.50 -4.77 -10.61
N PRO A 221 14.84 -5.10 -11.75
CA PRO A 221 13.42 -5.38 -11.75
C PRO A 221 13.18 -6.65 -10.92
N ILE A 222 12.29 -6.58 -9.93
CA ILE A 222 11.89 -7.75 -9.13
C ILE A 222 10.39 -7.96 -9.26
N LEU A 223 9.95 -8.12 -10.51
CA LEU A 223 8.90 -9.08 -10.79
C LEU A 223 9.60 -10.43 -10.87
N CYS A 224 9.42 -11.25 -9.83
CA CYS A 224 10.00 -12.59 -9.79
C CYS A 224 9.12 -13.56 -10.59
N ASN A 225 8.65 -13.18 -11.77
CA ASN A 225 8.06 -14.15 -12.67
C ASN A 225 9.18 -14.78 -13.48
N LYS A 226 9.47 -16.06 -13.23
CA LYS A 226 10.39 -16.88 -14.03
C LYS A 226 10.04 -16.84 -15.54
N ASN A 227 8.81 -16.48 -15.91
CA ASN A 227 8.35 -16.37 -17.30
C ASN A 227 8.58 -14.99 -17.95
N LEU A 228 9.03 -13.98 -17.21
CA LEU A 228 9.30 -12.62 -17.72
C LEU A 228 10.78 -12.42 -18.14
N TRP A 229 11.61 -13.46 -17.97
CA TRP A 229 13.04 -13.47 -18.28
C TRP A 229 13.41 -14.35 -19.48
N ILE A 230 12.46 -14.63 -20.37
CA ILE A 230 12.70 -15.28 -21.68
C ILE A 230 12.50 -14.25 -22.79
#